data_AF-A0A833YR94-F1
#
_entry.id   AF-A0A833YR94-F1
#
_cell.length_a   1.000
_cell.length_b   1.000
_cell.length_c   1.000
_cell.angle_alpha   90.00
_cell.angle_beta   90.00
_cell.angle_gamma   90.00
#
_symmetry.space_group_name_H-M   'P 1'
#
loop_
_entity.id
_entity.type
_entity.pdbx_description
1 polymer ?
#
loop_
_entity_poly.entity_id
_entity_poly.type
_entity_poly.pdbx_seq_one_letter_code
_entity_poly.pdbx_strand_id
1 'polypeptide(L)'
;MVIEMVDGEPPYFNEPPLKAMKMIRDNLPPRLKNLHKVSPSLKGFLDRLLVRDPTQRATAAELLKHPFLAKAGPPSSIVPLMRQNRTR
;
A
#
# COMPACT_ATOMS: atom_id res chain seq x y z
N MET A 1 1.11 1.27 5.16
CA MET A 1 2.14 0.28 4.79
C MET A 1 2.31 0.05 3.30
N VAL A 2 1.33 -0.42 2.51
CA VAL A 2 1.58 -0.69 1.07
C VAL A 2 2.03 0.56 0.32
N ILE A 3 1.43 1.71 0.60
CA ILE A 3 1.85 3.00 0.04
C ILE A 3 3.33 3.29 0.39
N GLU A 4 3.76 3.08 1.63
CA GLU A 4 5.15 3.29 2.05
C GLU A 4 6.13 2.36 1.31
N MET A 5 5.76 1.09 1.11
CA MET A 5 6.59 0.16 0.34
C MET A 5 6.79 0.61 -1.11
N VAL A 6 5.81 1.31 -1.70
CA VAL A 6 5.85 1.77 -3.11
C VAL A 6 6.40 3.19 -3.26
N ASP A 7 6.01 4.11 -2.39
CA ASP A 7 6.28 5.55 -2.49
C ASP A 7 7.32 6.05 -1.46
N GLY A 8 7.56 5.28 -0.39
CA GLY A 8 8.67 5.49 0.56
C GLY A 8 8.22 6.15 1.85
N GLU A 9 7.04 6.74 1.82
CA GLU A 9 6.42 7.48 2.92
C GLU A 9 4.90 7.24 2.93
N PRO A 10 4.23 7.42 4.08
CA PRO A 10 2.78 7.35 4.14
C PRO A 10 2.12 8.59 3.50
N PRO A 11 0.81 8.53 3.20
CA PRO A 11 0.05 9.71 2.81
C PRO A 11 0.18 10.82 3.86
N TYR A 12 0.37 12.06 3.40
CA TYR A 12 0.43 13.26 4.25
C TYR A 12 1.60 13.26 5.26
N PHE A 13 2.70 12.57 4.96
CA PHE A 13 3.86 12.46 5.86
C PHE A 13 4.43 13.81 6.34
N ASN A 14 4.43 14.83 5.47
CA ASN A 14 4.95 16.16 5.79
C ASN A 14 3.94 17.08 6.51
N GLU A 15 2.72 16.59 6.78
CA GLU A 15 1.68 17.36 7.46
C GLU A 15 1.71 17.11 8.98
N PRO A 16 1.34 18.11 9.81
CA PRO A 16 1.18 17.90 11.24
C PRO A 16 0.20 16.75 11.53
N PRO A 17 0.43 15.89 12.54
CA PRO A 17 -0.35 14.66 12.76
C PRO A 17 -1.88 14.89 12.83
N LEU A 18 -2.31 15.96 13.51
CA LEU A 18 -3.74 16.31 13.59
C LEU A 18 -4.33 16.71 12.24
N LYS A 19 -3.54 17.40 11.39
CA LYS A 19 -3.97 17.80 10.05
C LYS A 19 -4.04 16.58 9.13
N ALA A 20 -3.05 15.68 9.20
CA ALA A 20 -3.07 14.41 8.46
C ALA A 20 -4.29 13.55 8.82
N MET A 21 -4.62 13.43 10.12
CA MET A 21 -5.83 12.71 10.56
C MET A 21 -7.13 13.33 10.02
N LYS A 22 -7.25 14.66 10.03
CA LYS A 22 -8.40 15.35 9.42
C LYS A 22 -8.49 15.06 7.92
N MET A 23 -7.37 15.13 7.20
CA MET A 23 -7.33 14.82 5.77
C MET A 23 -7.73 13.37 5.48
N ILE A 24 -7.30 12.40 6.29
CA ILE A 24 -7.72 10.98 6.17
C ILE A 24 -9.23 10.82 6.39
N ARG A 25 -9.80 11.54 7.36
CA ARG A 25 -11.23 11.51 7.65
C ARG A 25 -12.05 12.18 6.55
N ASP A 26 -11.58 13.29 5.99
CA ASP A 26 -12.41 14.15 5.14
C ASP A 26 -12.25 13.83 3.65
N ASN A 27 -11.05 13.44 3.21
CA ASN A 27 -10.77 13.21 1.80
C ASN A 27 -11.16 11.81 1.31
N LEU A 28 -11.12 11.63 0.00
CA LEU A 28 -11.16 10.30 -0.62
C LEU A 28 -9.93 9.48 -0.23
N PRO A 29 -10.01 8.13 -0.29
CA PRO A 29 -8.87 7.27 -0.02
C PRO A 29 -7.62 7.67 -0.82
N PRO A 30 -6.44 7.70 -0.18
CA PRO A 30 -5.22 8.14 -0.84
C PRO A 30 -4.84 7.19 -1.97
N ARG A 31 -4.28 7.75 -3.04
CA ARG A 31 -3.76 7.00 -4.19
C ARG A 31 -2.24 6.99 -4.17
N LEU A 32 -1.66 5.97 -4.79
CA LEU A 32 -0.21 5.90 -5.01
C LEU A 32 0.24 7.09 -5.87
N LYS A 33 1.35 7.72 -5.50
CA LYS A 33 1.96 8.80 -6.30
C LYS A 33 2.53 8.23 -7.60
N ASN A 34 3.16 7.06 -7.52
CA ASN A 34 3.82 6.40 -8.64
C ASN A 34 2.95 5.31 -9.31
N LEU A 35 1.71 5.64 -9.69
CA LEU A 35 0.78 4.68 -10.32
C LEU A 35 1.35 3.95 -11.55
N HIS A 36 2.21 4.61 -12.33
CA HIS A 36 2.85 4.03 -13.52
C HIS A 36 3.88 2.94 -13.20
N LYS A 37 4.45 2.93 -11.97
CA LYS A 37 5.41 1.90 -11.51
C LYS A 37 4.70 0.66 -10.95
N VAL A 38 3.37 0.65 -10.92
CA VAL A 38 2.58 -0.33 -10.17
C VAL A 38 1.79 -1.21 -11.13
N SER A 39 1.93 -2.53 -10.98
CA SER A 39 1.14 -3.47 -11.79
C SER A 39 -0.37 -3.36 -11.48
N PRO A 40 -1.25 -3.60 -12.46
CA PRO A 40 -2.70 -3.60 -12.24
C PRO A 40 -3.15 -4.52 -11.10
N SER A 41 -2.46 -5.65 -10.92
CA SER A 41 -2.71 -6.61 -9.83
C SER A 41 -2.44 -6.00 -8.44
N LEU A 42 -1.35 -5.26 -8.26
CA LEU A 42 -1.06 -4.55 -7.00
C LEU A 42 -2.05 -3.40 -6.78
N LYS A 43 -2.40 -2.67 -7.85
CA LYS A 43 -3.43 -1.63 -7.76
C LYS A 43 -4.76 -2.21 -7.27
N GLY A 44 -5.24 -3.30 -7.87
CA GLY A 44 -6.49 -3.95 -7.45
C GLY A 44 -6.44 -4.48 -6.01
N PHE A 45 -5.28 -4.97 -5.57
CA PHE A 45 -5.08 -5.37 -4.17
C PHE A 45 -5.22 -4.18 -3.21
N LEU A 46 -4.62 -3.03 -3.56
CA LEU A 46 -4.70 -1.83 -2.74
C LEU A 46 -6.11 -1.23 -2.69
N ASP A 47 -6.84 -1.28 -3.80
CA ASP A 47 -8.23 -0.82 -3.88
C ASP A 47 -9.15 -1.60 -2.91
N ARG A 48 -8.83 -2.88 -2.62
CA ARG A 48 -9.54 -3.71 -1.61
C ARG A 48 -9.19 -3.36 -0.16
N LEU A 49 -8.04 -2.72 0.07
CA LEU A 49 -7.54 -2.31 1.40
C LEU A 49 -8.02 -0.90 1.78
N LEU A 50 -7.90 0.06 0.86
CA LEU A 50 -8.17 1.48 1.11
C LEU A 50 -9.64 1.83 0.85
N VAL A 51 -10.55 1.07 1.45
CA VAL A 51 -12.00 1.30 1.36
C VAL A 51 -12.47 2.07 2.59
N ARG A 52 -13.15 3.21 2.40
CA ARG A 52 -13.62 4.08 3.50
C ARG A 52 -14.64 3.38 4.38
N ASP A 53 -15.64 2.74 3.77
CA ASP A 53 -16.63 1.93 4.47
C ASP A 53 -16.00 0.61 4.97
N PRO A 54 -15.92 0.38 6.30
CA PRO A 54 -15.37 -0.86 6.84
C PRO A 54 -16.13 -2.12 6.43
N THR A 55 -17.43 -2.03 6.15
CA THR A 55 -18.27 -3.18 5.77
C THR A 55 -17.98 -3.66 4.35
N GLN A 56 -17.50 -2.75 3.49
CA GLN A 56 -17.10 -3.04 2.11
C GLN A 56 -15.60 -3.36 1.99
N ARG A 57 -14.81 -3.12 3.04
CA ARG A 57 -13.38 -3.38 3.04
C ARG A 57 -13.13 -4.88 3.12
N ALA A 58 -12.19 -5.36 2.30
CA ALA A 58 -11.91 -6.78 2.25
C ALA A 58 -11.34 -7.29 3.59
N THR A 59 -11.76 -8.50 3.97
CA THR A 59 -11.23 -9.16 5.16
C THR A 59 -9.87 -9.78 4.88
N ALA A 60 -9.12 -10.12 5.94
CA ALA A 60 -7.84 -10.82 5.78
C ALA A 60 -7.98 -12.15 5.02
N ALA A 61 -9.04 -12.92 5.29
CA ALA A 61 -9.30 -14.19 4.62
C ALA A 61 -9.58 -14.04 3.10
N GLU A 62 -10.23 -12.94 2.70
CA GLU A 62 -10.42 -12.61 1.28
C GLU A 62 -9.11 -12.16 0.63
N LEU A 63 -8.33 -11.32 1.33
CA LEU A 63 -7.08 -10.78 0.81
C LEU A 63 -6.02 -11.87 0.61
N LEU A 64 -6.00 -12.90 1.47
CA LEU A 64 -5.12 -14.08 1.31
C LEU A 64 -5.35 -14.83 -0.01
N LYS A 65 -6.55 -14.72 -0.59
CA LYS A 65 -6.93 -15.34 -1.87
C LYS A 65 -6.69 -14.42 -3.07
N HIS A 66 -6.22 -13.19 -2.86
CA HIS A 66 -6.08 -12.22 -3.93
C HIS A 66 -4.91 -12.58 -4.87
N PRO A 67 -5.04 -12.49 -6.21
CA PRO A 67 -4.00 -12.89 -7.17
C PRO A 67 -2.65 -12.18 -6.99
N PHE A 68 -2.64 -11.00 -6.39
CA PHE A 68 -1.40 -10.28 -6.08
C PHE A 68 -0.45 -11.09 -5.20
N LEU A 69 -0.98 -11.83 -4.22
CA LEU A 69 -0.15 -12.60 -3.28
C LEU A 69 0.47 -13.84 -3.92
N ALA A 70 -0.01 -14.28 -5.08
CA ALA A 70 0.66 -15.32 -5.87
C ALA A 70 2.05 -14.87 -6.39
N LYS A 71 2.36 -13.57 -6.33
CA LYS A 71 3.68 -13.02 -6.67
C LYS A 71 4.65 -13.03 -5.48
N ALA A 72 4.24 -13.51 -4.31
CA ALA A 72 5.12 -13.57 -3.14
C ALA A 72 6.32 -14.49 -3.41
N GLY A 73 7.52 -13.95 -3.22
CA GLY A 73 8.76 -14.71 -3.35
C GLY A 73 9.10 -15.53 -2.09
N PRO A 74 10.07 -16.45 -2.19
CA PRO A 74 10.60 -17.16 -1.03
C PRO A 74 11.31 -16.19 -0.07
N PRO A 75 11.56 -16.56 1.21
CA PRO A 75 12.26 -15.70 2.17
C PRO A 75 13.61 -15.15 1.65
N SER A 76 14.32 -15.93 0.82
CA SER A 76 15.58 -15.51 0.20
C SER A 76 15.47 -14.27 -0.69
N SER A 77 14.28 -13.96 -1.24
CA SER A 77 14.09 -12.79 -2.10
C SER A 77 14.18 -11.46 -1.35
N ILE A 78 14.05 -11.47 -0.02
CA ILE A 78 14.12 -10.26 0.82
C ILE A 78 15.55 -9.94 1.27
N VAL A 79 16.43 -10.95 1.36
CA VAL A 79 17.83 -10.78 1.82
C VAL A 79 18.59 -9.65 1.09
N PRO A 80 18.49 -9.48 -0.24
CA PRO A 80 19.17 -8.37 -0.93
C PRO A 80 18.74 -6.98 -0.45
N LEU A 81 17.49 -6.83 0.01
CA LEU A 81 16.95 -5.55 0.48
C LEU A 81 17.55 -5.12 1.82
N MET A 82 18.08 -6.05 2.61
CA MET A 82 18.76 -5.75 3.88
C MET A 82 20.23 -5.38 3.67
N ARG A 83 20.87 -5.95 2.64
CA ARG A 83 22.32 -5.84 2.41
C ARG A 83 22.70 -4.68 1.50
N GLN A 84 21.77 -4.22 0.66
CA GLN A 84 22.05 -3.25 -0.38
C GLN A 84 20.94 -2.21 -0.45
N ASN A 85 21.32 -0.93 -0.38
CA ASN A 85 20.41 0.17 -0.69
C ASN A 85 20.32 0.30 -2.21
N ARG A 86 19.19 -0.12 -2.78
CA ARG A 86 18.85 0.23 -4.16
C ARG A 86 18.15 1.58 -4.16
N THR A 87 18.68 2.54 -4.91
CA THR A 87 18.00 3.82 -5.16
C THR A 87 16.74 3.57 -5.99
N ARG A 88 15.63 4.23 -5.62
CA ARG A 88 14.30 4.09 -6.24
C ARG A 88 14.13 4.86 -7.55
#